data_AF-A0A5A7XR70-F1
#
_entry.id   AF-A0A5A7XR70-F1
#
_cell.length_a   1.000
_cell.length_b   1.000
_cell.length_c   1.000
_cell.angle_alpha   90.00
_cell.angle_beta   90.00
_cell.angle_gamma   90.00
#
_symmetry.space_group_name_H-M   'P 1'
#
loop_
_entity.id
_entity.type
_entity.pdbx_description
1 polymer ?
#
loop_
_entity_poly.entity_id
_entity_poly.type
_entity_poly.pdbx_seq_one_letter_code
_entity_poly.pdbx_strand_id
1 'polypeptide(L)'
;MNLLVGLVVLAGASAHGGAVVGVGAVILALVAFGGGAVLIALRRPWAKGLGIGLMIGWALLSITSVGYCTGLNPEMYTGGL
;
A
#
# COMPACT_ATOMS: atom_id res chain seq x y z
N MET A 1 -11.84 -7.82 15.21
CA MET A 1 -11.47 -8.79 14.15
C MET A 1 -10.77 -8.16 12.95
N ASN A 2 -11.37 -7.20 12.25
CA ASN A 2 -10.84 -6.69 10.96
C ASN A 2 -9.42 -6.10 11.03
N LEU A 3 -9.05 -5.44 12.14
CA LEU A 3 -7.71 -4.88 12.36
C LEU A 3 -6.64 -5.98 12.49
N LEU A 4 -6.95 -7.06 13.23
CA LEU A 4 -6.06 -8.20 13.42
C LEU A 4 -5.88 -8.99 12.12
N VAL A 5 -6.97 -9.15 11.35
CA VAL A 5 -6.93 -9.80 10.03
C VAL A 5 -6.09 -8.97 9.06
N GLY A 6 -6.26 -7.65 9.04
CA GLY A 6 -5.45 -6.74 8.22
C GLY A 6 -3.96 -6.79 8.60
N LEU A 7 -3.64 -6.81 9.89
CA LEU A 7 -2.27 -6.88 10.40
C LEU A 7 -1.56 -8.18 10.04
N VAL A 8 -2.25 -9.32 10.14
CA VAL A 8 -1.69 -10.65 9.82
C VAL A 8 -1.38 -10.78 8.33
N VAL A 9 -2.24 -10.25 7.46
CA VAL A 9 -1.99 -10.24 6.01
C VAL A 9 -0.79 -9.35 5.66
N LEU A 10 -0.62 -8.22 6.34
CA LEU A 10 0.54 -7.34 6.15
C LEU A 10 1.86 -7.97 6.61
N ALA A 11 1.85 -8.69 7.74
CA ALA A 11 3.04 -9.32 8.31
C ALA A 11 3.58 -10.49 7.45
N GLY A 12 2.72 -11.18 6.70
CA GLY A 12 3.16 -12.26 5.80
C GLY A 12 3.89 -11.76 4.56
N ALA A 13 3.68 -10.51 4.15
CA ALA A 13 4.24 -9.96 2.92
C ALA A 13 5.72 -9.55 3.03
N SER A 14 6.28 -9.42 4.24
CA SER A 14 7.59 -8.80 4.49
C SER A 14 8.80 -9.74 4.44
N ALA A 15 8.62 -11.04 4.16
CA ALA A 15 9.66 -12.05 4.42
C ALA A 15 10.65 -12.38 3.27
N HIS A 16 10.64 -11.68 2.12
CA HIS A 16 11.35 -12.16 0.91
C HIS A 16 12.32 -11.14 0.29
N GLY A 17 13.34 -11.61 -0.46
CA GLY A 17 14.42 -10.79 -1.06
C GLY A 17 13.99 -9.91 -2.25
N GLY A 18 14.82 -8.92 -2.63
CA GLY A 18 14.43 -7.77 -3.47
C GLY A 18 13.68 -8.08 -4.78
N ALA A 19 14.02 -9.15 -5.50
CA ALA A 19 13.28 -9.57 -6.70
C ALA A 19 11.88 -10.10 -6.37
N VAL A 20 11.75 -10.81 -5.25
CA VAL A 20 10.47 -11.31 -4.75
C VAL A 20 9.61 -10.17 -4.22
N VAL A 21 10.22 -9.13 -3.62
CA VAL A 21 9.51 -7.91 -3.22
C VAL A 21 8.92 -7.19 -4.44
N GLY A 22 9.68 -7.08 -5.54
CA GLY A 22 9.20 -6.47 -6.77
C GLY A 22 8.00 -7.20 -7.38
N VAL A 23 8.09 -8.52 -7.51
CA VAL A 23 6.98 -9.36 -8.00
C VAL A 23 5.78 -9.29 -7.05
N GLY A 24 6.03 -9.35 -5.74
CA GLY A 24 5.00 -9.21 -4.70
C GLY A 24 4.27 -7.87 -4.80
N ALA A 25 5.00 -6.76 -5.02
CA ALA A 25 4.42 -5.44 -5.18
C ALA A 25 3.49 -5.36 -6.41
N VAL A 26 3.90 -5.90 -7.56
CA VAL A 26 3.05 -5.91 -8.77
C VAL A 26 1.76 -6.70 -8.53
N ILE A 27 1.86 -7.88 -7.91
CA ILE A 27 0.67 -8.69 -7.56
C ILE A 27 -0.23 -7.93 -6.59
N LEU A 28 0.34 -7.28 -5.58
CA LEU A 28 -0.41 -6.48 -4.62
C LEU A 28 -1.10 -5.29 -5.29
N ALA A 29 -0.47 -4.67 -6.28
CA ALA A 29 -1.05 -3.59 -7.09
C ALA A 29 -2.27 -4.10 -7.86
N LEU A 30 -2.15 -5.26 -8.50
CA LEU A 30 -3.25 -5.89 -9.23
C LEU A 30 -4.40 -6.26 -8.31
N VAL A 31 -4.13 -6.71 -7.08
CA VAL A 31 -5.17 -6.97 -6.08
C VAL A 31 -5.79 -5.67 -5.56
N ALA A 32 -4.99 -4.61 -5.34
CA ALA A 32 -5.48 -3.32 -4.89
C ALA A 32 -6.42 -2.66 -5.91
N PHE A 33 -5.99 -2.59 -7.17
CA PHE A 33 -6.78 -1.99 -8.25
C PHE A 33 -7.85 -2.94 -8.78
N GLY A 34 -7.53 -4.21 -9.01
CA GLY A 34 -8.48 -5.21 -9.51
C GLY A 34 -9.53 -5.57 -8.45
N GLY A 35 -9.10 -5.89 -7.23
CA GLY A 35 -10.00 -6.14 -6.11
C GLY A 35 -10.82 -4.89 -5.75
N GLY A 36 -10.19 -3.71 -5.73
CA GLY A 36 -10.88 -2.44 -5.52
C GLY A 36 -11.95 -2.15 -6.59
N ALA A 37 -11.63 -2.35 -7.88
CA ALA A 37 -12.57 -2.12 -8.98
C ALA A 37 -13.76 -3.08 -8.93
N VAL A 38 -13.52 -4.36 -8.63
CA VAL A 38 -14.58 -5.37 -8.46
C VAL A 38 -15.49 -5.00 -7.28
N LEU A 39 -14.89 -4.60 -6.14
CA LEU A 39 -15.65 -4.15 -4.95
C LEU A 39 -16.50 -2.90 -5.21
N ILE A 40 -16.01 -1.97 -6.05
CA ILE A 40 -16.79 -0.81 -6.49
C ILE A 40 -17.93 -1.24 -7.43
N ALA A 41 -17.70 -2.20 -8.32
CA ALA A 41 -18.69 -2.74 -9.24
C ALA A 41 -19.84 -3.47 -8.54
N LEU A 42 -19.60 -4.07 -7.37
CA LEU A 42 -20.59 -4.75 -6.54
C LEU A 42 -21.72 -3.84 -5.98
N ARG A 43 -21.67 -2.52 -6.21
CA ARG A 43 -22.70 -1.50 -5.87
C ARG A 43 -23.23 -1.49 -4.42
N ARG A 44 -22.61 -2.24 -3.51
CA ARG A 44 -22.92 -2.20 -2.07
C ARG A 44 -22.19 -1.02 -1.42
N PRO A 45 -22.83 -0.23 -0.55
CA PRO A 45 -22.21 0.95 0.06
C PRO A 45 -20.95 0.59 0.87
N TRP A 46 -20.96 -0.56 1.54
CA TRP A 46 -19.80 -1.11 2.25
C TRP A 46 -18.65 -1.53 1.34
N ALA A 47 -18.96 -2.13 0.18
CA ALA A 47 -17.94 -2.61 -0.76
C ALA A 47 -17.23 -1.43 -1.47
N LYS A 48 -17.95 -0.36 -1.77
CA LYS A 48 -17.36 0.88 -2.30
C LYS A 48 -16.30 1.47 -1.37
N GLY A 49 -16.61 1.59 -0.08
CA GLY A 49 -15.67 2.13 0.91
C GLY A 49 -14.40 1.27 1.01
N LEU A 50 -14.56 -0.05 1.01
CA LEU A 50 -13.44 -0.99 1.07
C LEU A 50 -12.57 -0.92 -0.20
N GLY A 51 -13.19 -0.85 -1.38
CA GLY A 51 -12.47 -0.73 -2.65
C GLY A 51 -11.68 0.57 -2.79
N ILE A 52 -12.26 1.70 -2.40
CA ILE A 52 -11.57 3.00 -2.39
C ILE A 52 -10.43 3.01 -1.37
N GLY A 53 -10.66 2.47 -0.16
CA GLY A 53 -9.64 2.35 0.87
C GLY A 53 -8.45 1.49 0.43
N LEU A 54 -8.69 0.41 -0.32
CA LEU A 54 -7.66 -0.46 -0.86
C LEU A 54 -6.75 0.28 -1.86
N MET A 55 -7.35 1.06 -2.78
CA MET A 55 -6.60 1.85 -3.77
C MET A 55 -5.78 2.97 -3.12
N ILE A 56 -6.37 3.69 -2.17
CA ILE A 56 -5.68 4.78 -1.44
C ILE A 56 -4.55 4.22 -0.58
N GLY A 57 -4.79 3.12 0.14
CA GLY A 57 -3.78 2.49 0.98
C GLY A 57 -2.55 2.03 0.18
N TRP A 58 -2.76 1.51 -1.04
CA TRP A 58 -1.68 1.11 -1.93
C TRP A 58 -0.83 2.30 -2.41
N ALA A 59 -1.48 3.42 -2.74
CA ALA A 59 -0.80 4.65 -3.14
C ALA A 59 0.01 5.26 -1.98
N LEU A 60 -0.57 5.34 -0.79
CA LEU A 60 0.11 5.88 0.40
C LEU A 60 1.34 5.05 0.76
N LEU A 61 1.23 3.73 0.80
CA LEU A 61 2.37 2.85 1.09
C LEU A 61 3.50 3.03 0.07
N SER A 62 3.16 3.18 -1.22
CA SER A 62 4.16 3.43 -2.28
C SER A 62 4.89 4.76 -2.06
N ILE A 63 4.16 5.84 -1.76
CA ILE A 63 4.75 7.16 -1.48
C ILE A 63 5.66 7.11 -0.26
N THR A 64 5.21 6.49 0.83
CA THR A 64 6.02 6.34 2.05
C THR A 64 7.28 5.52 1.79
N SER A 65 7.16 4.41 1.06
CA SER A 65 8.32 3.57 0.71
C SER A 65 9.33 4.34 -0.14
N VAL A 66 8.87 5.09 -1.15
CA VAL A 66 9.76 5.95 -1.95
C VAL A 66 10.38 7.02 -1.08
N GLY A 67 9.65 7.68 -0.18
CA GLY A 67 10.20 8.70 0.72
C GLY A 67 11.29 8.18 1.66
N TYR A 68 11.18 6.93 2.14
CA TYR A 68 12.26 6.28 2.87
C TYR A 68 13.44 5.92 1.96
N CYS A 69 13.18 5.40 0.76
CA CYS A 69 14.22 4.99 -0.18
C CYS A 69 14.97 6.18 -0.82
N THR A 70 14.32 7.33 -1.00
CA THR A 70 14.93 8.55 -1.54
C THR A 70 15.60 9.39 -0.48
N GLY A 71 15.38 9.08 0.81
CA GLY A 71 16.04 9.75 1.92
C GLY A 71 15.83 11.25 1.87
N LEU A 72 14.59 11.72 2.11
CA LEU A 72 14.36 13.14 2.41
C LEU A 72 15.14 13.48 3.67
N ASN A 73 16.35 13.95 3.46
CA ASN A 73 17.32 14.22 4.49
C ASN A 73 16.94 15.55 5.17
N PRO A 74 16.51 15.55 6.45
CA PRO A 74 15.98 16.76 7.09
C PRO A 74 17.03 17.88 7.17
N GLU A 75 18.32 17.53 7.24
CA GLU A 75 19.45 18.48 7.23
C GLU A 75 19.59 19.27 5.91
N MET A 76 19.03 18.80 4.79
CA MET A 76 19.01 19.56 3.52
C MET A 76 18.00 20.72 3.53
N TYR A 77 17.07 20.75 4.48
CA TYR A 77 16.07 21.81 4.61
C TYR A 77 16.38 22.80 5.75
N THR A 78 17.44 22.56 6.53
CA THR A 78 17.87 23.47 7.62
C THR A 78 19.11 24.30 7.25
N GLY A 79 19.72 24.08 6.08
CA GLY A 79 20.91 24.77 5.61
C GLY A 79 20.60 26.14 4.99
N GLY A 80 20.32 27.13 5.85
CA GLY A 80 20.06 28.50 5.46
C GLY A 80 20.08 29.47 6.64
N LEU A 81 21.11 29.38 7.49
CA LEU A 81 21.54 30.41 8.44
C LEU A 81 23.05 30.59 8.28
#